data_AF-A0A925UZ43-F1
#
_entry.id   AF-A0A925UZ43-F1
#
_cell.length_a   1.000
_cell.length_b   1.000
_cell.length_c   1.000
_cell.angle_alpha   90.00
_cell.angle_beta   90.00
_cell.angle_gamma   90.00
#
_symmetry.space_group_name_H-M   'P 1'
#
loop_
_entity.id
_entity.type
_entity.pdbx_description
1 polymer ?
#
loop_
_entity_poly.entity_id
_entity_poly.type
_entity_poly.pdbx_seq_one_letter_code
_entity_poly.pdbx_strand_id
1 'polypeptide(L)'
;MNRSHSRSAFTLIELLVVIAIIAILAAILFPVFAQAKEAAKKTSALSNVKQMGTSFMIYTSDYDDNFPMAFSRRANGTWRYTTVHPTPAGVIAAGWDVEPVLSETKNQWANSVQPYVKNWGIYDAPGNRIDAFDTVFNPGIEPAKVALSMNGLMHTLSTTEIPSPSIAVLLWPGNGTSSFRGRSSANPTPTCSASTDTPCRFNPTGWPQPGFTGTNASATFWNFSASTWMYSKGMPMVRTDTSARHMRVGTSTASTQIADAYTDPWRYVSPQGVPAQFTLCSSGVRGVAGPTAIFYHCYFRPDREQ
;
A
#
# COMPACT_ATOMS: atom_id res chain seq x y z
N MET A 1 -15.77 73.87 -13.38
CA MET A 1 -15.99 73.50 -11.95
C MET A 1 -15.14 72.27 -11.65
N ASN A 2 -13.94 72.45 -11.10
CA ASN A 2 -13.07 71.35 -10.66
C ASN A 2 -13.33 71.08 -9.19
N ARG A 3 -13.99 69.95 -8.87
CA ARG A 3 -14.12 69.46 -7.49
C ARG A 3 -12.77 68.91 -7.04
N SER A 4 -12.08 69.59 -6.11
CA SER A 4 -10.90 69.03 -5.46
C SER A 4 -11.33 67.78 -4.66
N HIS A 5 -10.83 66.61 -5.06
CA HIS A 5 -10.94 65.42 -4.24
C HIS A 5 -9.94 65.56 -3.10
N SER A 6 -10.42 65.76 -1.86
CA SER A 6 -9.58 65.58 -0.69
C SER A 6 -9.13 64.12 -0.67
N ARG A 7 -7.84 63.87 -0.86
CA ARG A 7 -7.27 62.54 -0.65
C ARG A 7 -7.26 62.32 0.85
N SER A 8 -8.13 61.47 1.38
CA SER A 8 -8.02 60.99 2.75
C SER A 8 -6.71 60.22 2.87
N ALA A 9 -5.74 60.77 3.61
CA ALA A 9 -4.52 60.06 3.93
C ALA A 9 -4.86 58.94 4.93
N PHE A 10 -4.58 57.69 4.57
CA PHE A 10 -4.79 56.52 5.42
C PHE A 10 -3.83 56.60 6.62
N THR A 11 -4.34 56.46 7.84
CA THR A 11 -3.50 56.54 9.03
C THR A 11 -2.78 55.21 9.30
N LEU A 12 -1.60 55.26 9.89
CA LEU A 12 -0.82 54.07 10.25
C LEU A 12 -1.61 53.14 11.21
N ILE A 13 -2.44 53.71 12.08
CA ILE A 13 -3.27 52.97 13.04
C ILE A 13 -4.35 52.18 12.32
N GLU A 14 -5.04 52.77 11.33
CA GLU A 14 -6.07 52.06 10.54
C GLU A 14 -5.47 50.86 9.80
N LEU A 15 -4.27 51.02 9.23
CA LEU A 15 -3.57 49.92 8.58
C LEU A 15 -3.21 48.80 9.58
N LEU A 16 -2.73 49.19 10.77
CA LEU A 16 -2.30 48.26 11.81
C LEU A 16 -3.48 47.44 12.38
N VAL A 17 -4.64 48.06 12.58
CA VAL A 17 -5.84 47.35 13.07
C VAL A 17 -6.33 46.35 12.02
N VAL A 18 -6.31 46.71 10.74
CA VAL A 18 -6.75 45.80 9.66
C VAL A 18 -5.85 44.58 9.57
N ILE A 19 -4.52 44.75 9.58
CA ILE A 19 -3.62 43.60 9.57
C ILE A 19 -3.75 42.74 10.83
N ALA A 20 -4.03 43.35 11.99
CA ALA A 20 -4.25 42.61 13.23
C ALA A 20 -5.51 41.74 13.16
N ILE A 21 -6.61 42.28 12.63
CA ILE A 21 -7.85 41.51 12.42
C ILE A 21 -7.61 40.38 11.42
N ILE A 22 -6.96 40.65 10.28
CA ILE A 22 -6.62 39.61 9.29
C ILE A 22 -5.75 38.52 9.92
N ALA A 23 -4.76 38.89 10.74
CA ALA A 23 -3.88 37.94 11.41
C ALA A 23 -4.66 37.03 12.38
N ILE A 24 -5.60 37.57 13.16
CA ILE A 24 -6.46 36.78 14.07
C ILE A 24 -7.34 35.81 13.28
N LEU A 25 -8.00 36.30 12.23
CA LEU A 25 -8.87 35.48 11.39
C LEU A 25 -8.08 34.36 10.70
N ALA A 26 -6.91 34.68 10.16
CA ALA A 26 -6.02 33.72 9.50
C ALA A 26 -5.50 32.66 10.50
N ALA A 27 -5.15 33.06 11.72
CA ALA A 27 -4.68 32.15 12.77
C ALA A 27 -5.71 31.07 13.15
N ILE A 28 -7.01 31.40 13.11
CA ILE A 28 -8.09 30.43 13.37
C ILE A 28 -8.42 29.63 12.10
N LEU A 29 -8.42 30.28 10.94
CA LEU A 29 -8.85 29.66 9.68
C LEU A 29 -7.85 28.62 9.15
N PHE A 30 -6.55 28.90 9.21
CA PHE A 30 -5.52 28.00 8.68
C PHE A 30 -5.51 26.60 9.31
N PRO A 31 -5.54 26.41 10.65
CA PRO A 31 -5.56 25.08 11.24
C PRO A 31 -6.83 24.30 10.87
N VAL A 32 -7.99 24.97 10.83
CA VAL A 32 -9.26 24.34 10.43
C VAL A 32 -9.23 23.93 8.96
N PHE A 33 -8.73 24.80 8.09
CA PHE A 33 -8.59 24.50 6.66
C PHE A 33 -7.64 23.33 6.40
N ALA A 34 -6.52 23.25 7.13
CA ALA A 34 -5.59 22.13 7.04
C ALA A 34 -6.25 20.80 7.41
N GLN A 35 -7.00 20.76 8.52
CA GLN A 35 -7.75 19.57 8.95
C GLN A 35 -8.82 19.18 7.93
N ALA A 36 -9.58 20.16 7.42
CA ALA A 36 -10.60 19.93 6.40
C ALA A 36 -10.01 19.35 5.10
N LYS A 37 -8.86 19.89 4.65
CA LYS A 37 -8.13 19.39 3.48
C LYS A 37 -7.61 17.97 3.68
N GLU A 38 -7.10 17.64 4.87
CA GLU A 38 -6.67 16.28 5.21
C GLU A 38 -7.86 15.31 5.22
N ALA A 39 -8.98 15.69 5.83
CA ALA A 39 -10.20 14.89 5.83
C ALA A 39 -10.72 14.63 4.40
N ALA A 40 -10.69 15.63 3.53
CA ALA A 40 -11.06 15.46 2.12
C ALA A 40 -10.15 14.45 1.39
N LYS A 41 -8.84 14.54 1.60
CA LYS A 41 -7.87 13.57 1.04
C LYS A 41 -8.13 12.15 1.56
N LYS A 42 -8.38 12.00 2.86
CA LYS A 42 -8.72 10.72 3.50
C LYS A 42 -9.98 10.10 2.88
N THR A 43 -11.04 10.88 2.70
CA THR A 43 -12.29 10.41 2.08
C THR A 43 -12.09 9.99 0.64
N SER A 44 -11.31 10.76 -0.14
CA SER A 44 -10.96 10.40 -1.51
C SER A 44 -10.13 9.11 -1.56
N ALA A 45 -9.12 8.97 -0.71
CA ALA A 45 -8.31 7.75 -0.62
C ALA A 45 -9.16 6.52 -0.26
N LEU A 46 -10.11 6.66 0.67
CA LEU A 46 -11.01 5.58 1.06
C LEU A 46 -11.93 5.15 -0.09
N SER A 47 -12.43 6.12 -0.88
CA SER A 47 -13.24 5.84 -2.06
C SER A 47 -12.44 5.13 -3.15
N ASN A 48 -11.20 5.56 -3.39
CA ASN A 48 -10.29 4.90 -4.33
C ASN A 48 -10.02 3.45 -3.92
N VAL A 49 -9.67 3.23 -2.65
CA VAL A 49 -9.39 1.90 -2.10
C VAL A 49 -10.62 0.98 -2.15
N LYS A 50 -11.82 1.51 -1.91
CA LYS A 50 -13.08 0.75 -2.07
C LYS A 50 -13.29 0.31 -3.52
N GLN A 51 -13.15 1.23 -4.46
CA GLN A 51 -13.29 0.93 -5.89
C GLN A 51 -12.25 -0.10 -6.35
N MET A 52 -11.02 -0.03 -5.82
CA MET A 52 -9.99 -1.05 -6.05
C MET A 52 -10.37 -2.40 -5.46
N GLY A 53 -10.92 -2.47 -4.25
CA GLY A 53 -11.43 -3.73 -3.72
C GLY A 53 -12.54 -4.33 -4.57
N THR A 54 -13.46 -3.49 -5.06
CA THR A 54 -14.51 -3.94 -6.00
C THR A 54 -13.93 -4.46 -7.31
N SER A 55 -12.93 -3.78 -7.89
CA SER A 55 -12.32 -4.23 -9.15
C SER A 55 -11.60 -5.57 -9.00
N PHE A 56 -11.04 -5.86 -7.84
CA PHE A 56 -10.50 -7.19 -7.52
C PHE A 56 -11.59 -8.26 -7.53
N MET A 57 -12.77 -8.01 -6.96
CA MET A 57 -13.86 -9.00 -6.96
C MET A 57 -14.45 -9.21 -8.36
N ILE A 58 -14.46 -8.18 -9.20
CA ILE A 58 -14.85 -8.35 -10.62
C ILE A 58 -13.79 -9.21 -11.32
N TYR A 59 -12.50 -8.95 -11.10
CA TYR A 59 -11.43 -9.80 -11.61
C TYR A 59 -11.62 -11.26 -11.16
N THR A 60 -11.83 -11.54 -9.88
CA THR A 60 -11.95 -12.93 -9.42
C THR A 60 -13.12 -13.66 -10.10
N SER A 61 -14.21 -12.95 -10.39
CA SER A 61 -15.36 -13.50 -11.13
C SER A 61 -15.00 -13.95 -12.56
N ASP A 62 -14.02 -13.32 -13.20
CA ASP A 62 -13.58 -13.66 -14.57
C ASP A 62 -12.47 -14.74 -14.57
N TYR A 63 -11.84 -15.02 -13.43
CA TYR A 63 -10.64 -15.85 -13.31
C TYR A 63 -10.79 -16.98 -12.26
N ASP A 64 -11.91 -17.71 -12.31
CA ASP A 64 -12.20 -18.89 -11.48
C ASP A 64 -12.03 -18.64 -9.97
N ASP A 65 -12.57 -17.52 -9.49
CA ASP A 65 -12.48 -17.07 -8.10
C ASP A 65 -11.07 -16.83 -7.57
N ASN A 66 -10.04 -16.84 -8.42
CA ASN A 66 -8.66 -16.63 -7.99
C ASN A 66 -8.29 -15.15 -7.92
N PHE A 67 -7.60 -14.76 -6.84
CA PHE A 67 -6.94 -13.48 -6.76
C PHE A 67 -5.79 -13.37 -7.78
N PRO A 68 -5.52 -12.15 -8.29
CA PRO A 68 -4.47 -11.95 -9.27
C PRO A 68 -3.09 -12.27 -8.68
N MET A 69 -2.10 -12.44 -9.56
CA MET A 69 -0.75 -12.72 -9.10
C MET A 69 -0.11 -11.48 -8.48
N ALA A 70 0.31 -11.58 -7.22
CA ALA A 70 1.10 -10.54 -6.56
C ALA A 70 2.43 -10.22 -7.28
N PHE A 71 3.01 -11.21 -7.97
CA PHE A 71 4.26 -11.11 -8.72
C PHE A 71 4.23 -12.10 -9.89
N SER A 72 5.03 -11.81 -10.93
CA SER A 72 5.00 -12.57 -12.19
C SER A 72 5.72 -13.94 -12.11
N ARG A 73 5.28 -14.87 -12.96
CA ARG A 73 6.00 -16.13 -13.25
C ARG A 73 6.85 -15.94 -14.50
N ARG A 74 8.10 -16.40 -14.48
CA ARG A 74 9.04 -16.30 -15.60
C ARG A 74 8.76 -17.36 -16.66
N ALA A 75 9.17 -17.12 -17.91
CA ALA A 75 9.03 -18.04 -19.04
C ALA A 75 9.72 -19.39 -18.80
N ASN A 76 10.80 -19.41 -18.01
CA ASN A 76 11.47 -20.64 -17.60
C ASN A 76 10.74 -21.42 -16.49
N GLY A 77 9.53 -21.00 -16.10
CA GLY A 77 8.71 -21.65 -15.07
C GLY A 77 8.96 -21.19 -13.63
N THR A 78 10.03 -20.41 -13.39
CA THR A 78 10.40 -19.94 -12.04
C THR A 78 9.62 -18.70 -11.59
N TRP A 79 9.49 -18.48 -10.28
CA TRP A 79 8.80 -17.29 -9.75
C TRP A 79 9.69 -16.05 -9.71
N ARG A 80 9.16 -14.91 -10.15
CA ARG A 80 9.84 -13.60 -10.02
C ARG A 80 9.42 -12.94 -8.71
N TYR A 81 9.90 -13.47 -7.58
CA TYR A 81 9.59 -13.00 -6.22
C TYR A 81 10.20 -11.63 -5.87
N THR A 82 10.03 -10.62 -6.73
CA THR A 82 10.28 -9.22 -6.38
C THR A 82 9.02 -8.60 -5.81
N THR A 83 9.18 -7.73 -4.82
CA THR A 83 8.08 -7.01 -4.20
C THR A 83 7.54 -5.89 -5.07
N VAL A 84 8.25 -5.48 -6.13
CA VAL A 84 7.87 -4.37 -7.02
C VAL A 84 7.89 -4.78 -8.49
N HIS A 85 6.84 -4.41 -9.23
CA HIS A 85 6.67 -4.72 -10.66
C HIS A 85 6.32 -3.46 -11.47
N PRO A 86 6.70 -3.40 -12.77
CA PRO A 86 6.32 -2.29 -13.65
C PRO A 86 4.80 -2.11 -13.74
N THR A 87 4.34 -0.86 -13.67
CA THR A 87 2.92 -0.51 -13.77
C THR A 87 2.79 0.91 -14.33
N PRO A 88 2.18 1.12 -15.52
CA PRO A 88 1.63 0.11 -16.44
C PRO A 88 2.68 -0.85 -17.00
N ALA A 89 2.26 -2.00 -17.55
CA ALA A 89 3.14 -2.82 -18.38
C ALA A 89 3.64 -2.00 -19.59
N GLY A 90 4.94 -2.08 -19.92
CA GLY A 90 5.55 -1.29 -20.99
C GLY A 90 6.22 0.03 -20.56
N VAL A 91 6.04 0.45 -19.30
CA VAL A 91 6.44 1.78 -18.80
C VAL A 91 7.95 1.97 -18.59
N ILE A 92 8.72 0.92 -18.38
CA ILE A 92 10.17 0.87 -18.14
C ILE A 92 10.93 0.41 -19.39
N ALA A 93 11.59 1.35 -20.05
CA ALA A 93 12.18 1.18 -21.39
C ALA A 93 13.30 0.10 -21.51
N ALA A 94 13.86 -0.40 -20.41
CA ALA A 94 14.96 -1.37 -20.44
C ALA A 94 14.82 -2.46 -19.37
N GLY A 95 15.14 -3.71 -19.76
CA GLY A 95 15.18 -4.90 -18.91
C GLY A 95 13.80 -5.48 -18.54
N TRP A 96 12.84 -4.61 -18.20
CA TRP A 96 11.49 -5.02 -17.83
C TRP A 96 10.53 -5.11 -19.01
N ASP A 97 10.62 -4.18 -19.97
CA ASP A 97 9.70 -4.16 -21.12
C ASP A 97 10.33 -4.70 -22.40
N VAL A 98 11.07 -5.79 -22.24
CA VAL A 98 11.53 -6.65 -23.33
C VAL A 98 10.83 -7.99 -23.20
N GLU A 99 10.35 -8.57 -24.30
CA GLU A 99 9.82 -9.94 -24.25
C GLU A 99 10.95 -10.93 -23.88
N PRO A 100 10.68 -11.95 -23.03
CA PRO A 100 9.38 -12.36 -22.51
C PRO A 100 8.91 -11.61 -21.24
N VAL A 101 9.73 -10.73 -20.64
CA VAL A 101 9.42 -10.09 -19.35
C VAL A 101 8.18 -9.20 -19.41
N LEU A 102 7.94 -8.54 -20.54
CA LEU A 102 6.75 -7.73 -20.75
C LEU A 102 5.47 -8.56 -20.61
N SER A 103 5.38 -9.72 -21.26
CA SER A 103 4.22 -10.61 -21.12
C SER A 103 4.07 -11.19 -19.71
N GLU A 104 5.17 -11.50 -19.03
CA GLU A 104 5.16 -11.97 -17.64
C GLU A 104 4.58 -10.92 -16.67
N THR A 105 4.98 -9.65 -16.83
CA THR A 105 4.61 -8.55 -15.91
C THR A 105 3.18 -8.04 -16.08
N LYS A 106 2.55 -8.27 -17.24
CA LYS A 106 1.12 -8.00 -17.46
C LYS A 106 0.21 -8.75 -16.50
N ASN A 107 0.67 -9.91 -16.03
CA ASN A 107 -0.12 -10.77 -15.15
C ASN A 107 0.01 -10.39 -13.66
N GLN A 108 0.75 -9.32 -13.34
CA GLN A 108 0.84 -8.82 -11.98
C GLN A 108 -0.42 -8.01 -11.61
N TRP A 109 -0.83 -8.08 -10.34
CA TRP A 109 -2.11 -7.59 -9.84
C TRP A 109 -2.52 -6.21 -10.34
N ALA A 110 -1.61 -5.24 -10.38
CA ALA A 110 -1.96 -3.88 -10.75
C ALA A 110 -2.29 -3.78 -12.23
N ASN A 111 -1.55 -4.50 -13.08
CA ASN A 111 -1.81 -4.59 -14.51
C ASN A 111 -3.04 -5.45 -14.82
N SER A 112 -3.22 -6.58 -14.12
CA SER A 112 -4.32 -7.50 -14.36
C SER A 112 -5.68 -6.94 -13.95
N VAL A 113 -5.72 -6.12 -12.89
CA VAL A 113 -6.96 -5.47 -12.42
C VAL A 113 -7.27 -4.19 -13.20
N GLN A 114 -6.33 -3.68 -13.99
CA GLN A 114 -6.50 -2.41 -14.71
C GLN A 114 -7.75 -2.35 -15.61
N PRO A 115 -8.13 -3.38 -16.38
CA PRO A 115 -9.32 -3.33 -17.23
C PRO A 115 -10.62 -3.07 -16.45
N TYR A 116 -10.62 -3.39 -15.15
CA TYR A 116 -11.76 -3.24 -14.24
C TYR A 116 -11.75 -1.89 -13.51
N VAL A 117 -10.76 -1.03 -13.76
CA VAL A 117 -10.68 0.32 -13.18
C VAL A 117 -10.69 1.40 -14.25
N LYS A 118 -11.24 2.57 -13.92
CA LYS A 118 -11.44 3.65 -14.91
C LYS A 118 -10.14 4.31 -15.36
N ASN A 119 -9.14 4.38 -14.49
CA ASN A 119 -7.86 5.05 -14.75
C ASN A 119 -6.81 4.65 -13.72
N TRP A 120 -5.53 4.87 -14.03
CA TRP A 120 -4.40 4.61 -13.13
C TRP A 120 -4.33 5.52 -11.91
N GLY A 121 -5.01 6.67 -11.92
CA GLY A 121 -5.01 7.62 -10.80
C GLY A 121 -5.67 7.06 -9.53
N ILE A 122 -6.50 6.02 -9.65
CA ILE A 122 -7.14 5.37 -8.50
C ILE A 122 -6.18 4.55 -7.64
N TYR A 123 -5.02 4.16 -8.18
CA TYR A 123 -3.98 3.42 -7.44
C TYR A 123 -3.21 4.33 -6.47
N ASP A 124 -3.33 5.65 -6.63
CA ASP A 124 -2.63 6.64 -5.83
C ASP A 124 -3.44 7.04 -4.59
N ALA A 125 -2.73 7.58 -3.59
CA ALA A 125 -3.31 8.17 -2.39
C ALA A 125 -3.03 9.68 -2.38
N PRO A 126 -4.08 10.53 -2.34
CA PRO A 126 -3.90 11.98 -2.39
C PRO A 126 -2.95 12.52 -1.31
N GLY A 127 -1.87 13.18 -1.72
CA GLY A 127 -0.91 13.81 -0.82
C GLY A 127 0.28 12.94 -0.43
N ASN A 128 0.42 11.74 -1.00
CA ASN A 128 1.63 10.95 -0.84
C ASN A 128 2.84 11.57 -1.56
N ARG A 129 4.03 11.31 -1.01
CA ARG A 129 5.30 11.55 -1.69
C ARG A 129 5.43 10.56 -2.84
N ILE A 130 5.98 11.00 -3.96
CA ILE A 130 6.27 10.09 -5.07
C ILE A 130 7.70 9.58 -4.90
N ASP A 131 7.83 8.27 -4.70
CA ASP A 131 9.12 7.58 -4.65
C ASP A 131 9.43 7.09 -6.07
N ALA A 132 10.48 7.68 -6.64
CA ALA A 132 11.02 7.28 -7.92
C ALA A 132 12.24 6.39 -7.70
N PHE A 133 12.24 5.26 -8.38
CA PHE A 133 13.44 4.47 -8.57
C PHE A 133 14.26 5.12 -9.69
N ASP A 134 15.57 4.93 -9.67
CA ASP A 134 16.39 5.27 -10.84
C ASP A 134 15.93 4.38 -12.02
N THR A 135 15.17 4.95 -12.94
CA THR A 135 14.42 4.21 -13.95
C THR A 135 14.25 5.04 -15.19
N VAL A 136 14.64 4.45 -16.31
CA VAL A 136 14.39 5.00 -17.64
C VAL A 136 12.97 4.62 -18.06
N PHE A 137 12.08 5.60 -18.09
CA PHE A 137 10.70 5.39 -18.50
C PHE A 137 10.56 5.45 -20.02
N ASN A 138 9.65 4.66 -20.55
CA ASN A 138 9.21 4.76 -21.94
C ASN A 138 8.44 6.08 -22.12
N PRO A 139 8.88 6.99 -23.01
CA PRO A 139 8.24 8.29 -23.18
C PRO A 139 6.79 8.21 -23.70
N GLY A 140 6.39 7.09 -24.31
CA GLY A 140 5.04 6.89 -24.82
C GLY A 140 4.00 6.45 -23.78
N ILE A 141 4.41 6.16 -22.54
CA ILE A 141 3.52 5.60 -21.50
C ILE A 141 3.68 6.42 -20.22
N GLU A 142 2.57 6.99 -19.73
CA GLU A 142 2.58 7.72 -18.47
C GLU A 142 2.75 6.75 -17.28
N PRO A 143 3.76 6.95 -16.41
CA PRO A 143 3.96 6.09 -15.26
C PRO A 143 2.89 6.30 -14.20
N ALA A 144 2.19 5.21 -13.86
CA ALA A 144 1.19 5.21 -12.80
C ALA A 144 1.83 5.51 -11.44
N LYS A 145 1.08 6.17 -10.57
CA LYS A 145 1.47 6.38 -9.17
C LYS A 145 0.70 5.38 -8.33
N VAL A 146 1.42 4.48 -7.65
CA VAL A 146 0.79 3.39 -6.90
C VAL A 146 1.15 3.51 -5.43
N ALA A 147 0.17 3.89 -4.62
CA ALA A 147 0.26 3.95 -3.15
C ALA A 147 -0.08 2.61 -2.50
N LEU A 148 -0.91 1.81 -3.17
CA LEU A 148 -1.45 0.56 -2.65
C LEU A 148 -0.52 -0.62 -2.93
N SER A 149 -0.53 -1.55 -2.00
CA SER A 149 0.11 -2.85 -2.09
C SER A 149 -0.96 -3.93 -1.96
N MET A 150 -0.89 -4.93 -2.83
CA MET A 150 -1.67 -6.15 -2.64
C MET A 150 -1.08 -6.95 -1.47
N ASN A 151 -1.95 -7.55 -0.66
CA ASN A 151 -1.54 -8.62 0.23
C ASN A 151 -1.09 -9.83 -0.59
N GLY A 152 0.22 -9.98 -0.75
CA GLY A 152 0.79 -11.05 -1.57
C GLY A 152 0.61 -12.44 -0.97
N LEU A 153 0.21 -12.59 0.30
CA LEU A 153 -0.17 -13.91 0.82
C LEU A 153 -1.43 -14.46 0.13
N MET A 154 -2.23 -13.60 -0.49
CA MET A 154 -3.38 -13.99 -1.32
C MET A 154 -2.98 -14.35 -2.75
N HIS A 155 -1.69 -14.34 -3.08
CA HIS A 155 -1.19 -14.67 -4.41
C HIS A 155 -1.78 -16.01 -4.89
N THR A 156 -2.57 -15.94 -5.97
CA THR A 156 -3.25 -17.09 -6.60
C THR A 156 -4.22 -17.85 -5.72
N LEU A 157 -4.51 -17.40 -4.48
CA LEU A 157 -5.54 -18.05 -3.66
C LEU A 157 -6.92 -17.80 -4.26
N SER A 158 -7.81 -18.76 -4.11
CA SER A 158 -9.23 -18.59 -4.39
C SER A 158 -9.91 -17.80 -3.27
N THR A 159 -10.95 -17.03 -3.60
CA THR A 159 -11.81 -16.35 -2.63
C THR A 159 -12.44 -17.33 -1.63
N THR A 160 -12.66 -18.59 -2.03
CA THR A 160 -13.21 -19.65 -1.16
C THR A 160 -12.21 -20.14 -0.12
N GLU A 161 -10.91 -19.92 -0.33
CA GLU A 161 -9.86 -20.26 0.63
C GLU A 161 -9.74 -19.23 1.77
N ILE A 162 -10.53 -18.15 1.74
CA ILE A 162 -10.54 -17.11 2.76
C ILE A 162 -11.68 -17.39 3.77
N PRO A 163 -11.41 -18.00 4.94
CA PRO A 163 -12.47 -18.35 5.90
C PRO A 163 -13.20 -17.12 6.46
N SER A 164 -12.49 -15.99 6.62
CA SER A 164 -13.07 -14.74 7.14
C SER A 164 -12.79 -13.55 6.22
N PRO A 165 -13.59 -13.36 5.15
CA PRO A 165 -13.36 -12.28 4.19
C PRO A 165 -13.46 -10.87 4.80
N SER A 166 -14.23 -10.76 5.88
CA SER A 166 -14.45 -9.51 6.59
C SER A 166 -13.27 -9.06 7.45
N ILE A 167 -12.20 -9.85 7.60
CA ILE A 167 -10.99 -9.45 8.33
C ILE A 167 -9.72 -9.54 7.49
N ALA A 168 -9.70 -10.38 6.45
CA ALA A 168 -8.53 -10.57 5.61
C ALA A 168 -8.25 -9.31 4.77
N VAL A 169 -7.06 -8.71 4.94
CA VAL A 169 -6.69 -7.50 4.20
C VAL A 169 -6.32 -7.85 2.77
N LEU A 170 -6.97 -7.18 1.82
CA LEU A 170 -6.76 -7.36 0.39
C LEU A 170 -5.76 -6.33 -0.17
N LEU A 171 -6.07 -5.04 -0.01
CA LEU A 171 -5.15 -3.95 -0.37
C LEU A 171 -4.96 -3.01 0.82
N TRP A 172 -3.76 -2.48 0.90
CA TRP A 172 -3.36 -1.53 1.93
C TRP A 172 -2.16 -0.72 1.43
N PRO A 173 -1.86 0.44 2.02
CA PRO A 173 -0.72 1.23 1.59
C PRO A 173 0.56 0.73 2.24
N GLY A 174 1.09 -0.37 1.70
CA GLY A 174 2.28 -1.02 2.25
C GLY A 174 3.54 -0.17 2.21
N ASN A 175 3.54 0.92 1.44
CA ASN A 175 4.64 1.87 1.34
C ASN A 175 4.42 3.13 2.21
N GLY A 176 3.39 3.15 3.06
CA GLY A 176 3.04 4.30 3.90
C GLY A 176 2.72 5.55 3.06
N THR A 177 3.23 6.71 3.48
CA THR A 177 3.03 8.01 2.82
C THR A 177 3.82 8.17 1.52
N SER A 178 4.25 7.08 0.91
CA SER A 178 4.92 7.05 -0.39
C SER A 178 4.11 6.29 -1.44
N SER A 179 4.20 6.76 -2.68
CA SER A 179 3.62 6.13 -3.86
C SER A 179 4.73 5.85 -4.86
N PHE A 180 4.79 4.64 -5.40
CA PHE A 180 5.79 4.30 -6.41
C PHE A 180 5.40 4.86 -7.77
N ARG A 181 6.38 5.48 -8.43
CA ARG A 181 6.24 5.94 -9.81
C ARG A 181 6.60 4.82 -10.78
N GLY A 182 5.65 4.46 -11.63
CA GLY A 182 5.81 3.46 -12.69
C GLY A 182 5.96 2.02 -12.17
N ARG A 183 5.67 1.79 -10.89
CA ARG A 183 5.73 0.46 -10.26
C ARG A 183 4.60 0.30 -9.28
N SER A 184 4.14 -0.94 -9.10
CA SER A 184 3.26 -1.36 -8.01
C SER A 184 3.98 -2.37 -7.12
N SER A 185 3.51 -2.53 -5.88
CA SER A 185 4.08 -3.51 -4.95
C SER A 185 3.08 -4.51 -4.42
N ALA A 186 3.60 -5.63 -3.91
CA ALA A 186 2.86 -6.54 -3.05
C ALA A 186 3.61 -6.70 -1.74
N ASN A 187 2.91 -6.54 -0.62
CA ASN A 187 3.46 -6.58 0.73
C ASN A 187 2.38 -7.16 1.64
N PRO A 188 2.63 -8.21 2.45
CA PRO A 188 3.76 -9.14 2.34
C PRO A 188 3.81 -9.83 0.97
N THR A 189 4.98 -10.26 0.50
CA THR A 189 5.11 -11.16 -0.67
C THR A 189 5.67 -12.51 -0.23
N PRO A 190 4.99 -13.65 -0.48
CA PRO A 190 5.51 -14.98 -0.12
C PRO A 190 6.88 -15.21 -0.76
N THR A 191 7.80 -15.74 0.04
CA THR A 191 9.16 -16.01 -0.42
C THR A 191 9.19 -17.35 -1.14
N CYS A 192 9.40 -17.32 -2.44
CA CYS A 192 9.51 -18.52 -3.27
C CYS A 192 10.86 -18.54 -3.96
N SER A 193 11.51 -19.69 -4.02
CA SER A 193 12.76 -19.88 -4.74
C SER A 193 12.49 -19.92 -6.23
N ALA A 194 13.54 -19.71 -7.03
CA ALA A 194 13.49 -19.84 -8.48
C ALA A 194 13.43 -21.31 -8.93
N SER A 195 12.55 -22.11 -8.32
CA SER A 195 12.24 -23.49 -8.70
C SER A 195 11.11 -23.49 -9.73
N THR A 196 11.20 -24.39 -10.72
CA THR A 196 10.25 -24.45 -11.86
C THR A 196 9.00 -25.28 -11.57
N ASP A 197 9.04 -26.14 -10.55
CA ASP A 197 8.07 -27.23 -10.35
C ASP A 197 7.30 -27.15 -9.02
N THR A 198 7.53 -26.10 -8.21
CA THR A 198 6.86 -25.95 -6.91
C THR A 198 5.76 -24.89 -6.92
N PRO A 199 4.59 -25.18 -6.33
CA PRO A 199 3.57 -24.16 -6.08
C PRO A 199 4.13 -23.11 -5.11
N CYS A 200 3.84 -21.83 -5.39
CA CYS A 200 4.24 -20.70 -4.58
C CYS A 200 2.98 -20.06 -3.99
N ARG A 201 2.45 -20.66 -2.92
CA ARG A 201 1.18 -20.25 -2.31
C ARG A 201 1.32 -20.18 -0.79
N PHE A 202 0.52 -19.35 -0.15
CA PHE A 202 0.49 -19.31 1.31
C PHE A 202 0.19 -20.71 1.89
N ASN A 203 0.98 -21.13 2.88
CA ASN A 203 0.81 -22.40 3.56
C ASN A 203 0.73 -22.16 5.09
N PRO A 204 -0.42 -22.36 5.72
CA PRO A 204 -0.61 -22.03 7.14
C PRO A 204 0.15 -22.96 8.09
N THR A 205 0.62 -24.12 7.63
CA THR A 205 1.35 -25.12 8.44
C THR A 205 2.82 -25.23 8.06
N GLY A 206 3.28 -24.48 7.06
CA GLY A 206 4.56 -24.70 6.40
C GLY A 206 5.10 -23.48 5.67
N TRP A 207 6.21 -23.69 4.96
CA TRP A 207 6.71 -22.71 4.00
C TRP A 207 5.78 -22.60 2.78
N PRO A 208 5.75 -21.44 2.09
CA PRO A 208 4.91 -21.27 0.90
C PRO A 208 5.21 -22.24 -0.25
N GLN A 209 6.40 -22.82 -0.23
CA GLN A 209 6.85 -23.84 -1.17
C GLN A 209 7.59 -24.96 -0.42
N PRO A 210 7.49 -26.22 -0.88
CA PRO A 210 8.26 -27.32 -0.32
C PRO A 210 9.78 -27.10 -0.42
N GLY A 211 10.53 -27.56 0.57
CA GLY A 211 12.01 -27.56 0.55
C GLY A 211 12.67 -26.20 0.82
N PHE A 212 11.91 -25.15 1.11
CA PHE A 212 12.50 -23.88 1.53
C PHE A 212 13.08 -23.97 2.95
N THR A 213 14.26 -23.40 3.14
CA THR A 213 14.95 -23.28 4.43
C THR A 213 15.54 -21.87 4.53
N GLY A 214 15.14 -21.06 5.51
CA GLY A 214 15.65 -19.68 5.61
C GLY A 214 15.03 -18.86 6.74
N THR A 215 15.61 -17.70 7.04
CA THR A 215 15.29 -16.85 8.20
C THR A 215 14.50 -15.59 7.88
N ASN A 216 14.34 -15.25 6.60
CA ASN A 216 13.39 -14.21 6.21
C ASN A 216 12.01 -14.82 6.36
N ALA A 217 11.15 -14.18 7.16
CA ALA A 217 9.76 -14.57 7.36
C ALA A 217 9.15 -15.07 6.04
N SER A 218 8.28 -16.07 6.10
CA SER A 218 7.65 -16.74 4.97
C SER A 218 7.00 -15.80 3.94
N ALA A 219 6.92 -14.50 4.25
CA ALA A 219 6.84 -13.43 3.28
C ALA A 219 7.78 -12.24 3.58
N THR A 220 8.22 -11.55 2.52
CA THR A 220 9.04 -10.33 2.58
C THR A 220 8.21 -9.06 2.47
N PHE A 221 8.76 -7.96 2.96
CA PHE A 221 8.21 -6.62 2.81
C PHE A 221 9.26 -5.68 2.23
N TRP A 222 8.78 -4.66 1.54
CA TRP A 222 9.64 -3.66 0.92
C TRP A 222 9.25 -2.24 1.34
N ASN A 223 10.29 -1.43 1.59
CA ASN A 223 10.27 -0.01 1.96
C ASN A 223 9.72 0.32 3.36
N PHE A 224 10.63 0.73 4.24
CA PHE A 224 10.34 1.26 5.59
C PHE A 224 10.70 2.74 5.73
N SER A 225 11.04 3.43 4.64
CA SER A 225 11.60 4.78 4.72
C SER A 225 10.53 5.88 4.87
N ALA A 226 9.27 5.56 4.57
CA ALA A 226 8.14 6.47 4.66
C ALA A 226 7.32 6.24 5.93
N SER A 227 6.64 7.29 6.39
CA SER A 227 5.76 7.19 7.56
C SER A 227 4.55 6.32 7.21
N THR A 228 4.13 5.45 8.13
CA THR A 228 2.94 4.61 7.94
C THR A 228 1.63 5.37 8.18
N TRP A 229 1.70 6.53 8.82
CA TRP A 229 0.55 7.34 9.21
C TRP A 229 0.00 8.17 8.04
N MET A 230 -0.89 7.55 7.28
CA MET A 230 -1.64 8.16 6.18
C MET A 230 -2.98 8.70 6.68
N TYR A 231 -2.99 10.00 6.97
CA TYR A 231 -4.13 10.73 7.51
C TYR A 231 -4.43 10.36 8.98
N SER A 232 -4.26 11.30 9.90
CA SER A 232 -4.69 11.18 11.30
C SER A 232 -4.20 9.90 12.02
N LYS A 233 -2.93 9.49 11.76
CA LYS A 233 -2.29 8.28 12.32
C LYS A 233 -2.98 6.95 12.00
N GLY A 234 -3.67 6.87 10.86
CA GLY A 234 -4.20 5.61 10.35
C GLY A 234 -3.78 5.36 8.91
N MET A 235 -4.44 4.41 8.27
CA MET A 235 -4.30 4.15 6.84
C MET A 235 -5.61 3.61 6.25
N PRO A 236 -5.95 3.98 5.00
CA PRO A 236 -7.08 3.39 4.30
C PRO A 236 -6.73 1.97 3.84
N MET A 237 -7.58 0.99 4.14
CA MET A 237 -7.37 -0.40 3.75
C MET A 237 -8.69 -0.97 3.23
N VAL A 238 -8.61 -2.00 2.38
CA VAL A 238 -9.77 -2.78 1.95
C VAL A 238 -9.55 -4.24 2.27
N ARG A 239 -10.62 -4.88 2.73
CA ARG A 239 -10.65 -6.31 3.03
C ARG A 239 -11.21 -7.08 1.84
N THR A 240 -11.11 -8.41 1.86
CA THR A 240 -11.57 -9.24 0.73
C THR A 240 -13.09 -9.20 0.54
N ASP A 241 -13.85 -8.84 1.58
CA ASP A 241 -15.28 -8.53 1.46
C ASP A 241 -15.57 -7.14 0.83
N THR A 242 -14.55 -6.44 0.32
CA THR A 242 -14.59 -5.07 -0.22
C THR A 242 -14.89 -3.96 0.79
N SER A 243 -14.96 -4.28 2.09
CA SER A 243 -15.14 -3.27 3.13
C SER A 243 -13.88 -2.41 3.22
N ALA A 244 -14.00 -1.15 2.80
CA ALA A 244 -12.95 -0.17 2.93
C ALA A 244 -13.07 0.55 4.27
N ARG A 245 -12.00 0.53 5.07
CA ARG A 245 -11.95 1.19 6.39
C ARG A 245 -10.65 1.93 6.57
N HIS A 246 -10.72 3.04 7.29
CA HIS A 246 -9.54 3.70 7.80
C HIS A 246 -9.18 3.13 9.17
N MET A 247 -8.04 2.45 9.25
CA MET A 247 -7.60 1.75 10.45
C MET A 247 -6.48 2.54 11.13
N ARG A 248 -6.53 2.67 12.44
CA ARG A 248 -5.38 3.17 13.21
C ARG A 248 -4.28 2.10 13.21
N VAL A 249 -3.04 2.53 13.05
CA VAL A 249 -1.86 1.67 12.88
C VAL A 249 -0.63 2.35 13.49
N GLY A 250 0.41 1.58 13.80
CA GLY A 250 1.61 2.10 14.45
C GLY A 250 1.27 2.71 15.81
N THR A 251 0.43 2.03 16.58
CA THR A 251 -0.01 2.47 17.91
C THR A 251 1.10 2.37 18.95
N SER A 252 2.02 1.41 18.77
CA SER A 252 3.23 1.30 19.58
C SER A 252 4.33 2.21 19.04
N THR A 253 4.60 3.30 19.78
CA THR A 253 5.69 4.26 19.47
C THR A 253 6.90 4.11 20.38
N ALA A 254 6.91 3.12 21.27
CA ALA A 254 8.04 2.75 22.12
C ALA A 254 8.42 1.29 21.88
N SER A 255 9.71 0.94 21.80
CA SER A 255 10.15 -0.43 21.49
C SER A 255 9.75 -1.46 22.54
N THR A 256 9.40 -1.01 23.74
CA THR A 256 8.88 -1.82 24.85
C THR A 256 7.36 -2.04 24.79
N GLN A 257 6.63 -1.21 24.04
CA GLN A 257 5.22 -1.42 23.78
C GLN A 257 5.09 -2.38 22.60
N ILE A 258 4.26 -3.40 22.73
CA ILE A 258 4.00 -4.37 21.67
C ILE A 258 2.53 -4.26 21.33
N ALA A 259 2.23 -3.91 20.08
CA ALA A 259 0.86 -3.94 19.57
C ALA A 259 0.44 -5.40 19.29
N ASP A 260 -0.85 -5.69 19.40
CA ASP A 260 -1.40 -6.99 19.04
C ASP A 260 -1.18 -7.25 17.54
N ALA A 261 -0.54 -8.38 17.24
CA ALA A 261 -0.17 -8.85 15.91
C ALA A 261 -1.34 -8.89 14.91
N TYR A 262 -2.57 -9.04 15.41
CA TYR A 262 -3.76 -9.16 14.58
C TYR A 262 -4.49 -7.83 14.35
N THR A 263 -4.17 -6.79 15.13
CA THR A 263 -4.82 -5.48 15.02
C THR A 263 -3.92 -4.40 14.43
N ASP A 264 -2.61 -4.56 14.54
CA ASP A 264 -1.60 -3.64 13.99
C ASP A 264 -0.54 -4.44 13.22
N PRO A 265 -0.27 -4.13 11.94
CA PRO A 265 0.78 -4.82 11.19
C PRO A 265 2.18 -4.55 11.76
N TRP A 266 2.35 -3.47 12.52
CA TRP A 266 3.64 -3.04 13.05
C TRP A 266 3.82 -3.47 14.50
N ARG A 267 5.00 -4.03 14.81
CA ARG A 267 5.41 -4.28 16.19
C ARG A 267 5.76 -2.98 16.89
N TYR A 268 6.43 -2.11 16.16
CA TYR A 268 6.93 -0.82 16.63
C TYR A 268 7.13 0.14 15.45
N VAL A 269 6.75 1.41 15.65
CA VAL A 269 7.07 2.53 14.77
C VAL A 269 7.87 3.58 15.54
N SER A 270 8.75 4.29 14.85
CA SER A 270 9.48 5.43 15.43
C SER A 270 8.51 6.54 15.88
N PRO A 271 8.95 7.52 16.70
CA PRO A 271 8.14 8.68 17.04
C PRO A 271 7.66 9.49 15.81
N GLN A 272 8.35 9.37 14.68
CA GLN A 272 7.99 9.98 13.39
C GLN A 272 7.02 9.10 12.56
N GLY A 273 6.58 7.97 13.10
CA GLY A 273 5.68 7.02 12.44
C GLY A 273 6.38 6.18 11.38
N VAL A 274 7.70 6.11 11.38
CA VAL A 274 8.48 5.30 10.44
C VAL A 274 8.51 3.87 10.96
N PRO A 275 8.03 2.88 10.21
CA PRO A 275 7.99 1.50 10.67
C PRO A 275 9.39 0.92 10.84
N ALA A 276 9.62 0.20 11.94
CA ALA A 276 10.93 -0.39 12.24
C ALA A 276 10.90 -1.92 12.29
N GLN A 277 9.82 -2.51 12.80
CA GLN A 277 9.65 -3.97 12.85
C GLN A 277 8.19 -4.35 12.64
N PHE A 278 7.98 -5.51 12.00
CA PHE A 278 6.66 -6.13 11.88
C PHE A 278 6.37 -7.07 13.04
N THR A 279 5.07 -7.30 13.27
CA THR A 279 4.64 -8.38 14.14
C THR A 279 4.54 -9.68 13.36
N LEU A 280 5.26 -10.70 13.84
CA LEU A 280 5.29 -12.04 13.27
C LEU A 280 4.61 -13.02 14.23
N CYS A 281 3.93 -14.01 13.69
CA CYS A 281 3.45 -15.19 14.44
C CYS A 281 4.06 -16.43 13.83
N SER A 282 4.30 -17.43 14.69
CA SER A 282 4.67 -18.76 14.23
C SER A 282 3.45 -19.47 13.63
N SER A 283 3.67 -20.19 12.54
CA SER A 283 2.70 -21.16 12.04
C SER A 283 2.78 -22.44 12.87
N GLY A 284 1.98 -22.54 13.93
CA GLY A 284 1.57 -23.84 14.51
C GLY A 284 2.61 -24.68 15.26
N VAL A 285 3.92 -24.56 15.00
CA VAL A 285 4.94 -25.25 15.79
C VAL A 285 5.33 -24.35 16.96
N ARG A 286 4.56 -24.43 18.05
CA ARG A 286 4.97 -23.84 19.33
C ARG A 286 6.33 -24.43 19.71
N GLY A 287 7.35 -23.58 19.86
CA GLY A 287 8.65 -23.97 20.41
C GLY A 287 9.84 -24.06 19.45
N VAL A 288 9.69 -23.79 18.15
CA VAL A 288 10.86 -23.65 17.27
C VAL A 288 11.34 -22.20 17.32
N ALA A 289 12.21 -21.89 18.27
CA ALA A 289 13.10 -20.74 18.16
C ALA A 289 14.35 -21.20 17.39
N GLY A 290 14.55 -20.76 16.15
CA GLY A 290 15.70 -21.18 15.35
C GLY A 290 15.58 -20.91 13.84
N PRO A 291 16.63 -21.24 13.06
CA PRO A 291 16.70 -20.97 11.62
C PRO A 291 15.69 -21.74 10.75
N THR A 292 14.92 -22.65 11.35
CA THR A 292 13.85 -23.43 10.70
C THR A 292 12.45 -22.96 11.08
N ALA A 293 12.34 -21.92 11.89
CA ALA A 293 11.05 -21.38 12.33
C ALA A 293 10.33 -20.64 11.20
N ILE A 294 9.06 -20.99 11.01
CA ILE A 294 8.20 -20.43 9.96
C ILE A 294 7.39 -19.29 10.57
N PHE A 295 7.52 -18.10 9.97
CA PHE A 295 6.85 -16.89 10.47
C PHE A 295 6.07 -16.21 9.36
N TYR A 296 4.79 -15.91 9.63
CA TYR A 296 3.97 -15.05 8.77
C TYR A 296 3.62 -13.76 9.49
N HIS A 297 3.29 -12.73 8.71
CA HIS A 297 2.75 -11.48 9.25
C HIS A 297 1.27 -11.69 9.58
N CYS A 298 0.97 -11.80 10.87
CA CYS A 298 -0.34 -12.25 11.36
C CYS A 298 -1.49 -11.40 10.84
N TYR A 299 -1.27 -10.10 10.79
CA TYR A 299 -2.24 -9.13 10.30
C TYR A 299 -2.73 -9.43 8.87
N PHE A 300 -1.87 -10.04 8.04
CA PHE A 300 -2.12 -10.31 6.62
C PHE A 300 -2.46 -11.78 6.32
N ARG A 301 -2.48 -12.65 7.33
CA ARG A 301 -2.75 -14.07 7.13
C ARG A 301 -4.14 -14.30 6.53
N PRO A 302 -4.25 -15.01 5.38
CA PRO A 302 -5.53 -15.33 4.76
C PRO A 302 -6.39 -16.26 5.61
N ASP A 303 -5.78 -17.18 6.35
CA ASP A 303 -6.42 -18.23 7.16
C ASP A 303 -6.87 -17.77 8.55
N ARG A 304 -6.93 -16.46 8.79
CA ARG A 304 -7.32 -15.92 10.08
C ARG A 304 -8.80 -16.17 10.33
N GLU A 305 -9.10 -16.73 11.50
CA GLU A 305 -10.43 -16.81 12.09
C GLU A 305 -10.51 -15.86 13.29
N GLN A 306 -11.73 -15.45 13.63
CA GLN A 306 -12.09 -14.31 14.50
C GLN A 306 -11.15 -14.04 15.70
#